data_AF-A0A7T1MKK5-F1
#
_entry.id   AF-A0A7T1MKK5-F1
#
_cell.length_a   1.000
_cell.length_b   1.000
_cell.length_c   1.000
_cell.angle_alpha   90.00
_cell.angle_beta   90.00
_cell.angle_gamma   90.00
#
_symmetry.space_group_name_H-M   'P 1'
#
loop_
_entity.id
_entity.type
_entity.pdbx_description
1 polymer ?
#
loop_
_entity_poly.entity_id
_entity_poly.type
_entity_poly.pdbx_seq_one_letter_code
_entity_poly.pdbx_strand_id
1 'polypeptide(L)'
;MPELLPPPGSPERWPWLQQLRRRPSLDLEPWLVAIETGRLQPEADLLAVLAERVDGQATVRLLAWWLAEPSADPECLSVIARLRHPGCAGLLRQALATASSDRQELLVPLLGHQRDPADFNRLCSLALEPGPLLLRRAALEGLALGLPAWPTESLRQVLRSCAVDLDPLLAGAAVDLLARLPHGRRSLSRLDPSRLDGAVARRRQRRLAGLRRSALLLVVHGRRGGVIPEELGTLAREVERLRGTPVHLHALTADPCPAPGDGGDLTLVPLFLLPGTHVRHDLAAVAARWRGRGAVGRVPFLGAWPCWQEALREELAELAGSAAVGSSPWLIHHPMDGKLGSRYLRYLERSLGVRCRSAVADGQEPLPAMEDGAPVLPLVLAANRLTDSLPQWLGQPLLQRFRFRQLLLTQLEALP
;
A
#
# COMPACT_ATOMS: atom_id res chain seq x y z
N MET A 1 8.49 40.40 34.48
CA MET A 1 7.55 39.83 35.46
C MET A 1 6.18 39.75 34.81
N PRO A 2 5.38 38.72 35.08
CA PRO A 2 4.05 38.53 34.49
C PRO A 2 3.14 39.74 34.66
N GLU A 3 3.25 40.42 35.81
CA GLU A 3 2.48 41.61 36.19
C GLU A 3 2.70 42.83 35.27
N LEU A 4 3.79 42.85 34.50
CA LEU A 4 4.12 43.93 33.57
C LEU A 4 3.68 43.63 32.13
N LEU A 5 2.95 42.53 31.91
CA LEU A 5 2.47 42.16 30.58
C LEU A 5 1.39 43.16 30.13
N PRO A 6 1.56 43.86 28.99
CA PRO A 6 0.53 44.74 28.47
C PRO A 6 -0.73 43.95 28.11
N PRO A 7 -1.94 44.50 28.33
CA PRO A 7 -3.19 43.80 28.08
C PRO A 7 -3.38 43.49 26.58
N PRO A 8 -4.22 42.51 26.25
CA PRO A 8 -4.60 42.20 24.88
C PRO A 8 -5.08 43.44 24.12
N GLY A 9 -4.70 43.56 22.85
CA GLY A 9 -5.04 44.71 22.01
C GLY A 9 -4.24 45.99 22.29
N SER A 10 -3.39 46.05 23.32
CA SER A 10 -2.51 47.20 23.54
C SER A 10 -1.45 47.31 22.44
N PRO A 11 -1.19 48.51 21.88
CA PRO A 11 -0.12 48.72 20.90
C PRO A 11 1.28 48.40 21.46
N GLU A 12 1.42 48.41 22.79
CA GLU A 12 2.68 48.12 23.49
C GLU A 12 2.95 46.61 23.62
N ARG A 13 1.92 45.76 23.45
CA ARG A 13 2.02 44.32 23.71
C ARG A 13 3.01 43.62 22.79
N TRP A 14 2.95 43.87 21.48
CA TRP A 14 3.83 43.21 20.52
C TRP A 14 5.32 43.58 20.70
N PRO A 15 5.70 44.87 20.80
CA PRO A 15 7.08 45.24 21.13
C PRO A 15 7.57 44.60 22.43
N TRP A 16 6.71 44.55 23.45
CA TRP A 16 7.03 43.96 24.74
C TRP A 16 7.29 42.45 24.64
N LEU A 17 6.43 41.72 23.93
CA LEU A 17 6.58 40.28 23.68
C LEU A 17 7.86 39.96 22.88
N GLN A 18 8.23 40.80 21.91
CA GLN A 18 9.49 40.67 21.17
C GLN A 18 10.72 40.88 22.07
N GLN A 19 10.66 41.85 22.97
CA GLN A 19 11.72 42.04 23.96
C GLN A 19 11.82 40.84 24.89
N LEU A 20 10.69 40.30 25.38
CA LEU A 20 10.66 39.09 26.20
C LEU A 20 11.32 37.90 25.47
N ARG A 21 10.97 37.68 24.21
CA ARG A 21 11.52 36.58 23.39
C ARG A 21 13.04 36.66 23.28
N ARG A 22 13.60 37.87 23.11
CA ARG A 22 15.04 38.13 22.95
C ARG A 22 15.84 38.02 24.25
N ARG A 23 15.21 37.87 25.41
CA ARG A 23 15.93 37.74 26.69
C ARG A 23 16.69 36.41 26.76
N PRO A 24 18.02 36.42 26.92
CA PRO A 24 18.82 35.19 26.90
C PRO A 24 18.48 34.25 28.08
N SER A 25 18.23 34.81 29.27
CA SER A 25 17.77 34.07 30.44
C SER A 25 16.38 34.56 30.84
N LEU A 26 15.37 33.70 30.66
CA LEU A 26 14.02 33.93 31.18
C LEU A 26 13.66 32.76 32.09
N ASP A 27 13.51 33.04 33.37
CA ASP A 27 12.92 32.10 34.32
C ASP A 27 11.42 31.95 34.02
N LEU A 28 11.00 30.71 33.75
CA LEU A 28 9.62 30.37 33.43
C LEU A 28 8.76 30.21 34.68
N GLU A 29 9.34 29.90 35.84
CA GLU A 29 8.57 29.54 37.03
C GLU A 29 7.57 30.64 37.44
N PRO A 30 7.94 31.94 37.46
CA PRO A 30 7.00 33.00 37.80
C PRO A 30 5.81 33.08 36.84
N TRP A 31 6.00 32.73 35.57
CA TRP A 31 4.95 32.73 34.55
C TRP A 31 3.98 31.56 34.76
N LEU A 32 4.52 30.36 34.99
CA LEU A 32 3.71 29.16 35.25
C LEU A 32 2.86 29.34 36.51
N VAL A 33 3.45 29.82 37.61
CA VAL A 33 2.72 30.10 38.86
C VAL A 33 1.63 31.16 38.67
N ALA A 34 1.90 32.22 37.90
CA ALA A 34 0.88 33.24 37.62
C ALA A 34 -0.31 32.68 36.84
N ILE A 35 -0.06 31.79 35.87
CA ILE A 35 -1.11 31.12 35.08
C ILE A 35 -1.91 30.16 35.96
N GLU A 36 -1.24 29.28 36.71
CA GLU A 36 -1.88 28.27 37.57
C GLU A 36 -2.71 28.89 38.69
N THR A 37 -2.30 30.04 39.22
CA THR A 37 -3.05 30.76 40.26
C THR A 37 -4.11 31.71 39.70
N GLY A 38 -4.32 31.73 38.38
CA GLY A 38 -5.30 32.59 37.72
C GLY A 38 -4.96 34.10 37.73
N ARG A 39 -3.75 34.47 38.16
CA ARG A 39 -3.26 35.86 38.14
C ARG A 39 -2.93 36.35 36.73
N LEU A 40 -2.73 35.43 35.79
CA LEU A 40 -2.47 35.70 34.40
C LEU A 40 -3.31 34.75 33.54
N GLN A 41 -4.14 35.29 32.66
CA GLN A 41 -4.80 34.53 31.59
C GLN A 41 -3.93 34.63 30.33
N PRO A 42 -3.19 33.57 29.96
CA PRO A 42 -2.30 33.61 28.82
C PRO A 42 -3.10 33.49 27.53
N GLU A 43 -2.76 34.32 26.55
CA GLU A 43 -3.21 34.17 25.16
C GLU A 43 -2.15 33.45 24.32
N ALA A 44 -2.54 33.03 23.11
CA ALA A 44 -1.68 32.29 22.20
C ALA A 44 -0.36 33.01 21.89
N ASP A 45 -0.34 34.35 21.83
CA ASP A 45 0.85 35.15 21.52
C ASP A 45 1.92 35.08 22.63
N LEU A 46 1.50 35.13 23.90
CA LEU A 46 2.38 34.97 25.04
C LEU A 46 2.94 33.55 25.08
N LEU A 47 2.08 32.54 24.95
CA LEU A 47 2.54 31.15 24.97
C LEU A 47 3.51 30.89 23.81
N ALA A 48 3.28 31.45 22.63
CA ALA A 48 4.20 31.34 21.51
C ALA A 48 5.60 31.91 21.82
N VAL A 49 5.68 33.01 22.59
CA VAL A 49 6.96 33.57 23.07
C VAL A 49 7.63 32.68 24.11
N LEU A 50 6.84 32.08 25.01
CA LEU A 50 7.36 31.18 26.05
C LEU A 50 7.75 29.80 25.51
N ALA A 51 7.16 29.38 24.38
CA ALA A 51 7.25 28.03 23.82
C ALA A 51 8.67 27.48 23.66
N GLU A 52 9.64 28.31 23.29
CA GLU A 52 11.04 27.90 23.09
C GLU A 52 11.74 27.51 24.41
N ARG A 53 11.15 27.86 25.55
CA ARG A 53 11.71 27.61 26.89
C ARG A 53 10.91 26.57 27.68
N VAL A 54 9.70 26.25 27.25
CA VAL A 54 8.84 25.26 27.91
C VAL A 54 9.52 23.91 27.83
N ASP A 55 9.71 23.26 28.98
CA ASP A 55 10.22 21.90 29.08
C ASP A 55 9.07 20.87 29.25
N GLY A 56 9.44 19.60 29.46
CA GLY A 56 8.50 18.49 29.64
C GLY A 56 7.58 18.64 30.85
N GLN A 57 8.02 19.29 31.94
CA GLN A 57 7.19 19.48 33.13
C GLN A 57 6.28 20.70 32.98
N ALA A 58 6.81 21.77 32.40
CA ALA A 58 6.05 22.98 32.09
C ALA A 58 4.90 22.69 31.10
N THR A 59 5.10 21.84 30.08
CA THR A 59 3.99 21.45 29.18
C THR A 59 2.87 20.71 29.90
N VAL A 60 3.20 19.83 30.86
CA VAL A 60 2.21 19.09 31.66
C VAL A 60 1.40 20.07 32.52
N ARG A 61 2.08 21.01 33.18
CA ARG A 61 1.46 22.05 34.00
C ARG A 61 0.52 22.95 33.20
N LEU A 62 0.99 23.44 32.05
CA LEU A 62 0.17 24.27 31.15
C LEU A 62 -1.03 23.51 30.59
N LEU A 63 -0.87 22.22 30.26
CA LEU A 63 -1.99 21.39 29.81
C LEU A 63 -3.00 21.15 30.94
N ALA A 64 -2.54 20.86 32.15
CA ALA A 64 -3.41 20.71 33.31
C ALA A 64 -4.22 21.99 33.59
N TRP A 65 -3.58 23.15 33.50
CA TRP A 65 -4.27 24.45 33.57
C TRP A 65 -5.34 24.59 32.47
N TRP A 66 -4.99 24.37 31.20
CA TRP A 66 -5.93 24.53 30.08
C TRP A 66 -7.15 23.61 30.23
N LEU A 67 -6.91 22.38 30.72
CA LEU A 67 -7.97 21.42 30.98
C LEU A 67 -8.89 21.87 32.13
N ALA A 68 -8.35 22.54 33.16
CA ALA A 68 -9.11 23.04 34.30
C ALA A 68 -9.87 24.34 34.02
N GLU A 69 -9.41 25.18 33.09
CA GLU A 69 -9.99 26.49 32.77
C GLU A 69 -10.95 26.40 31.57
N PRO A 70 -12.28 26.45 31.77
CA PRO A 70 -13.27 26.30 30.69
C PRO A 70 -13.15 27.37 29.60
N SER A 71 -12.72 28.58 29.99
CA SER A 71 -12.63 29.73 29.10
C SER A 71 -11.28 29.86 28.37
N ALA A 72 -10.37 28.90 28.58
CA ALA A 72 -9.04 28.93 27.98
C ALA A 72 -9.12 28.92 26.45
N ASP A 73 -8.33 29.80 25.84
CA ASP A 73 -8.23 29.94 24.39
C ASP A 73 -7.79 28.62 23.73
N PRO A 74 -8.57 28.04 22.80
CA PRO A 74 -8.18 26.83 22.07
C PRO A 74 -6.87 26.95 21.29
N GLU A 75 -6.52 28.15 20.80
CA GLU A 75 -5.28 28.36 20.02
C GLU A 75 -4.03 28.03 20.84
N CYS A 76 -4.12 28.16 22.17
CA CYS A 76 -3.05 27.82 23.11
C CYS A 76 -2.65 26.34 23.04
N LEU A 77 -3.55 25.41 22.71
CA LEU A 77 -3.26 23.97 22.64
C LEU A 77 -2.17 23.64 21.65
N SER A 78 -2.13 24.35 20.51
CA SER A 78 -1.12 24.17 19.47
C SER A 78 0.31 24.44 19.96
N VAL A 79 0.42 25.23 21.05
CA VAL A 79 1.68 25.59 21.70
C VAL A 79 1.96 24.70 22.90
N ILE A 80 0.96 24.52 23.77
CA ILE A 80 1.08 23.74 25.00
C ILE A 80 1.51 22.31 24.69
N ALA A 81 0.84 21.66 23.74
CA ALA A 81 1.07 20.26 23.44
C ALA A 81 2.26 20.01 22.50
N ARG A 82 3.10 21.01 22.15
CA ARG A 82 4.21 20.83 21.19
C ARG A 82 5.21 19.76 21.62
N LEU A 83 5.51 19.69 22.91
CA LEU A 83 6.44 18.69 23.44
C LEU A 83 5.70 17.38 23.74
N ARG A 84 6.35 16.27 23.40
CA ARG A 84 5.86 14.94 23.74
C ARG A 84 6.30 14.60 25.15
N HIS A 85 5.35 14.27 26.01
CA HIS A 85 5.62 13.89 27.38
C HIS A 85 4.59 12.87 27.88
N PRO A 86 4.99 11.77 28.54
CA PRO A 86 4.04 10.76 29.03
C PRO A 86 2.96 11.33 29.96
N GLY A 87 3.30 12.35 30.75
CA GLY A 87 2.34 13.06 31.60
C GLY A 87 1.22 13.74 30.80
N CYS A 88 1.54 14.31 29.62
CA CYS A 88 0.53 14.94 28.76
C CYS A 88 -0.42 13.89 28.18
N ALA A 89 0.10 12.75 27.70
CA ALA A 89 -0.74 11.64 27.22
C ALA A 89 -1.70 11.13 28.32
N GLY A 90 -1.20 11.00 29.55
CA GLY A 90 -2.01 10.64 30.72
C GLY A 90 -3.14 11.63 30.99
N LEU A 91 -2.83 12.94 31.02
CA LEU A 91 -3.82 14.01 31.23
C LEU A 91 -4.88 14.04 30.12
N LEU A 92 -4.48 13.91 28.85
CA LEU A 92 -5.42 13.88 27.71
C LEU A 92 -6.39 12.70 27.83
N ARG A 93 -5.90 11.51 28.18
CA ARG A 93 -6.75 10.32 28.35
C ARG A 93 -7.78 10.50 29.45
N GLN A 94 -7.39 11.10 30.57
CA GLN A 94 -8.29 11.41 31.69
C GLN A 94 -9.34 12.46 31.29
N ALA A 95 -8.90 13.57 30.68
CA ALA A 95 -9.80 14.63 30.24
C ALA A 95 -10.85 14.15 29.23
N LEU A 96 -10.45 13.32 28.26
CA LEU A 96 -11.35 12.77 27.26
C LEU A 96 -12.42 11.81 27.83
N ALA A 97 -12.30 11.36 29.08
CA ALA A 97 -13.32 10.52 29.71
C ALA A 97 -14.54 11.34 30.18
N THR A 98 -14.35 12.65 30.45
CA THR A 98 -15.38 13.52 31.05
C THR A 98 -15.67 14.78 30.22
N ALA A 99 -14.86 15.08 29.21
CA ALA A 99 -15.02 16.25 28.36
C ALA A 99 -16.31 16.20 27.52
N SER A 100 -16.91 17.37 27.30
CA SER A 100 -17.99 17.57 26.32
C SER A 100 -17.49 17.29 24.90
N SER A 101 -18.41 17.01 23.96
CA SER A 101 -18.08 16.71 22.56
C SER A 101 -17.18 17.79 21.92
N ASP A 102 -17.49 19.06 22.15
CA ASP A 102 -16.73 20.20 21.59
C ASP A 102 -15.29 20.23 22.11
N ARG A 103 -15.10 19.93 23.40
CA ARG A 103 -13.74 19.82 23.97
C ARG A 103 -13.04 18.55 23.49
N GLN A 104 -13.75 17.44 23.31
CA GLN A 104 -13.14 16.22 22.79
C GLN A 104 -12.56 16.44 21.39
N GLU A 105 -13.25 17.18 20.52
CA GLU A 105 -12.76 17.53 19.18
C GLU A 105 -11.37 18.20 19.22
N LEU A 106 -11.16 19.12 20.16
CA LEU A 106 -9.88 19.82 20.33
C LEU A 106 -8.78 18.93 20.92
N LEU A 107 -9.16 17.99 21.80
CA LEU A 107 -8.21 17.17 22.56
C LEU A 107 -7.77 15.89 21.83
N VAL A 108 -8.64 15.29 21.02
CA VAL A 108 -8.36 14.01 20.35
C VAL A 108 -7.13 14.06 19.42
N PRO A 109 -6.93 15.10 18.57
CA PRO A 109 -5.75 15.19 17.72
C PRO A 109 -4.43 15.19 18.51
N LEU A 110 -4.45 15.72 19.74
CA LEU A 110 -3.29 15.80 20.61
C LEU A 110 -2.78 14.43 21.06
N LEU A 111 -3.65 13.41 21.19
CA LEU A 111 -3.21 12.03 21.41
C LEU A 111 -2.25 11.58 20.30
N GLY A 112 -2.59 11.94 19.06
CA GLY A 112 -1.76 11.66 17.89
C GLY A 112 -0.41 12.38 17.92
N HIS A 113 -0.41 13.60 18.40
CA HIS A 113 0.82 14.38 18.57
C HIS A 113 1.75 13.80 19.63
N GLN A 114 1.19 13.28 20.74
CA GLN A 114 1.95 12.63 21.82
C GLN A 114 2.60 11.31 21.39
N ARG A 115 2.03 10.62 20.39
CA ARG A 115 2.56 9.37 19.81
C ARG A 115 2.72 8.23 20.82
N ASP A 116 1.89 8.23 21.85
CA ASP A 116 1.84 7.11 22.79
C ASP A 116 1.14 5.91 22.10
N PRO A 117 1.78 4.74 21.99
CA PRO A 117 1.17 3.56 21.36
C PRO A 117 -0.16 3.13 21.98
N ALA A 118 -0.40 3.45 23.27
CA ALA A 118 -1.65 3.11 23.95
C ALA A 118 -2.87 3.83 23.34
N ASP A 119 -2.66 4.96 22.67
CA ASP A 119 -3.74 5.79 22.13
C ASP A 119 -4.20 5.34 20.73
N PHE A 120 -3.44 4.49 20.04
CA PHE A 120 -3.72 4.06 18.68
C PHE A 120 -5.11 3.43 18.55
N ASN A 121 -5.43 2.45 19.39
CA ASN A 121 -6.72 1.75 19.32
C ASN A 121 -7.90 2.69 19.59
N ARG A 122 -7.74 3.65 20.50
CA ARG A 122 -8.77 4.65 20.80
C ARG A 122 -9.03 5.55 19.59
N LEU A 123 -7.98 6.03 18.94
CA LEU A 123 -8.09 6.83 17.71
C LEU A 123 -8.74 6.03 16.57
N CYS A 124 -8.41 4.74 16.43
CA CYS A 124 -9.05 3.88 15.44
C CYS A 124 -10.55 3.69 15.71
N SER A 125 -10.92 3.44 16.97
CA SER A 125 -12.33 3.30 17.40
C SER A 125 -13.12 4.55 17.02
N LEU A 126 -12.63 5.73 17.45
CA LEU A 126 -13.28 7.01 17.20
C LEU A 126 -13.40 7.34 15.70
N ALA A 127 -12.43 6.95 14.86
CA ALA A 127 -12.51 7.19 13.43
C ALA A 127 -13.51 6.26 12.70
N LEU A 128 -13.66 5.02 13.18
CA LEU A 128 -14.46 3.98 12.51
C LEU A 128 -15.90 3.91 13.01
N GLU A 129 -16.12 4.12 14.30
CA GLU A 129 -17.44 3.95 14.91
C GLU A 129 -18.39 5.07 14.51
N PRO A 130 -19.70 4.78 14.40
CA PRO A 130 -20.71 5.82 14.24
C PRO A 130 -20.65 6.81 15.41
N GLY A 131 -20.67 8.10 15.11
CA GLY A 131 -20.57 9.14 16.11
C GLY A 131 -20.53 10.54 15.49
N PRO A 132 -20.32 11.58 16.31
CA PRO A 132 -20.22 12.96 15.82
C PRO A 132 -19.13 13.09 14.77
N LEU A 133 -19.48 13.61 13.59
CA LEU A 133 -18.57 13.64 12.43
C LEU A 133 -17.27 14.39 12.72
N LEU A 134 -17.36 15.49 13.46
CA LEU A 134 -16.20 16.29 13.85
C LEU A 134 -15.23 15.49 14.72
N LEU A 135 -15.73 14.70 15.67
CA LEU A 135 -14.92 13.83 16.51
C LEU A 135 -14.22 12.73 15.69
N ARG A 136 -14.94 12.13 14.73
CA ARG A 136 -14.36 11.12 13.82
C ARG A 136 -13.23 11.72 12.97
N ARG A 137 -13.42 12.94 12.47
CA ARG A 137 -12.39 13.67 11.70
C ARG A 137 -11.19 14.05 12.57
N ALA A 138 -11.42 14.52 13.80
CA ALA A 138 -10.37 14.80 14.77
C ALA A 138 -9.55 13.55 15.12
N ALA A 139 -10.20 12.38 15.24
CA ALA A 139 -9.52 11.11 15.42
C ALA A 139 -8.64 10.74 14.21
N LEU A 140 -9.13 10.96 12.99
CA LEU A 140 -8.34 10.75 11.77
C LEU A 140 -7.15 11.71 11.67
N GLU A 141 -7.31 12.95 12.14
CA GLU A 141 -6.20 13.89 12.29
C GLU A 141 -5.17 13.41 13.32
N GLY A 142 -5.62 12.89 14.47
CA GLY A 142 -4.74 12.25 15.44
C GLY A 142 -3.95 11.08 14.82
N LEU A 143 -4.61 10.23 14.03
CA LEU A 143 -3.93 9.17 13.27
C LEU A 143 -2.88 9.76 12.30
N ALA A 144 -3.17 10.90 11.66
CA ALA A 144 -2.25 11.58 10.75
C ALA A 144 -1.02 12.17 11.44
N LEU A 145 -1.19 12.79 12.62
CA LEU A 145 -0.11 13.41 13.39
C LEU A 145 0.86 12.38 13.99
N GLY A 146 0.31 11.22 14.38
CA GLY A 146 1.08 10.12 14.95
C GLY A 146 1.58 9.07 13.97
N LEU A 147 1.39 9.29 12.66
CA LEU A 147 1.67 8.33 11.58
C LEU A 147 2.98 7.51 11.73
N PRO A 148 4.13 8.07 12.15
CA PRO A 148 5.36 7.30 12.34
C PRO A 148 5.37 6.31 13.52
N ALA A 149 4.49 6.50 14.50
CA ALA A 149 4.42 5.69 15.73
C ALA A 149 3.42 4.53 15.63
N TRP A 150 2.59 4.52 14.59
CA TRP A 150 1.48 3.57 14.48
C TRP A 150 1.87 2.28 13.77
N PRO A 151 1.28 1.13 14.18
CA PRO A 151 1.45 -0.13 13.46
C PRO A 151 0.89 0.00 12.04
N THR A 152 1.78 -0.02 11.04
CA THR A 152 1.46 0.37 9.66
C THR A 152 0.37 -0.50 9.01
N GLU A 153 0.35 -1.81 9.27
CA GLU A 153 -0.67 -2.70 8.66
C GLU A 153 -2.06 -2.43 9.25
N SER A 154 -2.17 -2.32 10.57
CA SER A 154 -3.44 -1.99 11.25
C SER A 154 -3.94 -0.61 10.82
N LEU A 155 -3.06 0.39 10.75
CA LEU A 155 -3.40 1.72 10.26
C LEU A 155 -3.91 1.67 8.81
N ARG A 156 -3.23 0.90 7.94
CA ARG A 156 -3.66 0.72 6.55
C ARG A 156 -5.08 0.13 6.48
N GLN A 157 -5.42 -0.84 7.32
CA GLN A 157 -6.77 -1.41 7.36
C GLN A 157 -7.81 -0.37 7.77
N VAL A 158 -7.54 0.37 8.85
CA VAL A 158 -8.42 1.44 9.34
C VAL A 158 -8.68 2.49 8.26
N LEU A 159 -7.62 2.99 7.62
CA LEU A 159 -7.74 4.00 6.57
C LEU A 159 -8.47 3.49 5.33
N ARG A 160 -8.35 2.20 4.99
CA ARG A 160 -9.14 1.61 3.89
C ARG A 160 -10.62 1.55 4.20
N SER A 161 -11.00 1.31 5.46
CA SER A 161 -12.38 1.39 5.91
C SER A 161 -12.89 2.83 5.89
N CYS A 162 -12.10 3.80 6.38
CA CYS A 162 -12.46 5.21 6.31
C CYS A 162 -12.56 5.73 4.86
N ALA A 163 -11.78 5.20 3.92
CA ALA A 163 -11.79 5.65 2.53
C ALA A 163 -13.11 5.36 1.78
N VAL A 164 -13.96 4.46 2.30
CA VAL A 164 -15.30 4.15 1.75
C VAL A 164 -16.42 4.74 2.62
N ASP A 165 -16.10 5.67 3.51
CA ASP A 165 -17.08 6.35 4.34
C ASP A 165 -18.04 7.22 3.50
N LEU A 166 -19.24 7.44 4.02
CA LEU A 166 -20.27 8.28 3.38
C LEU A 166 -19.90 9.77 3.43
N ASP A 167 -19.05 10.19 4.39
CA ASP A 167 -18.53 11.55 4.43
C ASP A 167 -17.31 11.72 3.50
N PRO A 168 -17.43 12.51 2.41
CA PRO A 168 -16.35 12.63 1.42
C PRO A 168 -15.10 13.34 1.96
N LEU A 169 -15.22 14.15 3.01
CA LEU A 169 -14.07 14.82 3.62
C LEU A 169 -13.23 13.83 4.46
N LEU A 170 -13.87 13.02 5.31
CA LEU A 170 -13.23 11.95 6.07
C LEU A 170 -12.61 10.91 5.12
N ALA A 171 -13.37 10.44 4.13
CA ALA A 171 -12.88 9.49 3.13
C ALA A 171 -11.71 10.05 2.30
N GLY A 172 -11.81 11.31 1.90
CA GLY A 172 -10.74 12.01 1.17
C GLY A 172 -9.45 12.15 1.99
N ALA A 173 -9.56 12.46 3.29
CA ALA A 173 -8.42 12.50 4.19
C ALA A 173 -7.78 11.11 4.37
N ALA A 174 -8.59 10.05 4.47
CA ALA A 174 -8.08 8.68 4.57
C ALA A 174 -7.30 8.25 3.31
N VAL A 175 -7.76 8.62 2.12
CA VAL A 175 -7.03 8.42 0.85
C VAL A 175 -5.68 9.13 0.86
N ASP A 176 -5.62 10.37 1.35
CA ASP A 176 -4.37 11.12 1.45
C ASP A 176 -3.39 10.48 2.45
N LEU A 177 -3.89 9.94 3.57
CA LEU A 177 -3.06 9.22 4.54
C LEU A 177 -2.56 7.89 3.97
N LEU A 178 -3.39 7.13 3.27
CA LEU A 178 -2.96 5.91 2.56
C LEU A 178 -1.82 6.21 1.58
N ALA A 179 -1.87 7.35 0.88
CA ALA A 179 -0.82 7.77 -0.03
C ALA A 179 0.52 8.05 0.68
N ARG A 180 0.48 8.48 1.94
CA ARG A 180 1.65 8.83 2.76
C ARG A 180 2.28 7.63 3.47
N LEU A 181 1.58 6.51 3.58
CA LEU A 181 2.13 5.29 4.17
C LEU A 181 3.19 4.63 3.26
N PRO A 182 4.10 3.82 3.84
CA PRO A 182 4.92 2.91 3.05
C PRO A 182 4.07 2.08 2.09
N HIS A 183 4.52 1.98 0.84
CA HIS A 183 3.77 1.36 -0.26
C HIS A 183 2.37 1.97 -0.49
N GLY A 184 2.25 3.29 -0.37
CA GLY A 184 0.98 4.01 -0.54
C GLY A 184 0.30 3.73 -1.88
N ARG A 185 1.07 3.56 -2.96
CA ARG A 185 0.53 3.23 -4.29
C ARG A 185 -0.20 1.90 -4.30
N ARG A 186 0.37 0.86 -3.69
CA ARG A 186 -0.25 -0.46 -3.53
C ARG A 186 -1.51 -0.39 -2.64
N SER A 187 -1.48 0.48 -1.63
CA SER A 187 -2.60 0.65 -0.72
C SER A 187 -3.79 1.29 -1.45
N LEU A 188 -3.53 2.34 -2.24
CA LEU A 188 -4.54 3.01 -3.06
C LEU A 188 -5.04 2.14 -4.22
N SER A 189 -4.17 1.38 -4.89
CA SER A 189 -4.57 0.53 -6.02
C SER A 189 -5.58 -0.55 -5.60
N ARG A 190 -5.54 -0.97 -4.33
CA ARG A 190 -6.45 -1.95 -3.72
C ARG A 190 -7.78 -1.37 -3.23
N LEU A 191 -7.99 -0.05 -3.36
CA LEU A 191 -9.32 0.53 -3.19
C LEU A 191 -10.09 0.32 -4.48
N ASP A 192 -11.28 -0.26 -4.36
CA ASP A 192 -12.23 -0.44 -5.45
C ASP A 192 -12.86 0.92 -5.80
N PRO A 193 -12.62 1.46 -7.01
CA PRO A 193 -13.16 2.75 -7.42
C PRO A 193 -14.69 2.82 -7.39
N SER A 194 -15.38 1.70 -7.58
CA SER A 194 -16.85 1.65 -7.62
C SER A 194 -17.50 1.87 -6.25
N ARG A 195 -16.73 1.68 -5.17
CA ARG A 195 -17.17 1.84 -3.79
C ARG A 195 -16.87 3.22 -3.20
N LEU A 196 -16.24 4.10 -3.98
CA LEU A 196 -15.85 5.43 -3.53
C LEU A 196 -16.84 6.47 -4.05
N ASP A 197 -17.09 7.50 -3.26
CA ASP A 197 -17.68 8.74 -3.76
C ASP A 197 -16.86 9.27 -4.96
N GLY A 198 -17.54 9.90 -5.92
CA GLY A 198 -16.90 10.36 -7.17
C GLY A 198 -15.76 11.36 -6.95
N ALA A 199 -15.87 12.25 -5.95
CA ALA A 199 -14.79 13.18 -5.62
C ALA A 199 -13.61 12.46 -4.95
N VAL A 200 -13.89 11.47 -4.10
CA VAL A 200 -12.88 10.62 -3.45
C VAL A 200 -12.16 9.75 -4.48
N ALA A 201 -12.87 9.17 -5.45
CA ALA A 201 -12.30 8.39 -6.55
C ALA A 201 -11.34 9.23 -7.40
N ARG A 202 -11.73 10.47 -7.77
CA ARG A 202 -10.84 11.42 -8.45
C ARG A 202 -9.62 11.78 -7.61
N ARG A 203 -9.80 11.99 -6.30
CA ARG A 203 -8.67 12.25 -5.37
C ARG A 203 -7.71 11.07 -5.31
N ARG A 204 -8.21 9.84 -5.20
CA ARG A 204 -7.42 8.59 -5.29
C ARG A 204 -6.63 8.54 -6.59
N GLN A 205 -7.25 8.83 -7.73
CA GLN A 205 -6.57 8.80 -9.03
C GLN A 205 -5.43 9.82 -9.09
N ARG A 206 -5.66 11.07 -8.63
CA ARG A 206 -4.61 12.09 -8.54
C ARG A 206 -3.45 11.66 -7.64
N ARG A 207 -3.75 11.09 -6.46
CA ARG A 207 -2.71 10.58 -5.54
C ARG A 207 -1.93 9.42 -6.17
N LEU A 208 -2.61 8.48 -6.82
CA LEU A 208 -1.96 7.38 -7.55
C LEU A 208 -1.03 7.90 -8.65
N ALA A 209 -1.44 8.92 -9.41
CA ALA A 209 -0.62 9.51 -10.46
C ALA A 209 0.65 10.19 -9.92
N GLY A 210 0.59 10.79 -8.73
CA GLY A 210 1.74 11.44 -8.08
C GLY A 210 2.69 10.49 -7.34
N LEU A 211 2.32 9.22 -7.15
CA LEU A 211 3.16 8.25 -6.44
C LEU A 211 4.05 7.48 -7.43
N ARG A 212 5.34 7.36 -7.07
CA ARG A 212 6.32 6.61 -7.85
C ARG A 212 5.89 5.14 -7.99
N ARG A 213 6.08 4.61 -9.19
CA ARG A 213 5.91 3.19 -9.49
C ARG A 213 7.13 2.40 -9.01
N SER A 214 6.91 1.17 -8.54
CA SER A 214 8.02 0.25 -8.24
C SER A 214 8.64 -0.30 -9.53
N ALA A 215 9.93 -0.60 -9.49
CA ALA A 215 10.57 -1.36 -10.57
C ALA A 215 10.00 -2.79 -10.59
N LEU A 216 9.93 -3.39 -11.77
CA LEU A 216 9.46 -4.78 -11.91
C LEU A 216 10.65 -5.71 -12.10
N LEU A 217 10.61 -6.87 -11.45
CA LEU A 217 11.47 -8.01 -11.77
C LEU A 217 10.60 -9.14 -12.31
N LEU A 218 10.57 -9.27 -13.63
CA LEU A 218 9.91 -10.36 -14.33
C LEU A 218 10.80 -11.60 -14.24
N VAL A 219 10.31 -12.63 -13.55
CA VAL A 219 11.05 -13.89 -13.37
C VAL A 219 10.48 -14.95 -14.30
N VAL A 220 11.34 -15.51 -15.15
CA VAL A 220 11.02 -16.58 -16.10
C VAL A 220 11.91 -17.80 -15.83
N HIS A 221 11.56 -18.96 -16.37
CA HIS A 221 12.44 -20.14 -16.27
C HIS A 221 13.76 -19.93 -17.05
N GLY A 222 13.65 -19.42 -18.28
CA GLY A 222 14.78 -19.33 -19.23
C GLY A 222 15.15 -20.68 -19.85
N ARG A 223 15.99 -20.65 -20.89
CA ARG A 223 16.60 -21.83 -21.52
C ARG A 223 17.97 -22.10 -20.89
N ARG A 224 18.56 -23.26 -21.18
CA ARG A 224 19.92 -23.61 -20.72
C ARG A 224 20.89 -22.45 -21.00
N GLY A 225 21.67 -22.07 -19.98
CA GLY A 225 22.58 -20.92 -20.04
C GLY A 225 21.91 -19.57 -19.82
N GLY A 226 20.66 -19.53 -19.33
CA GLY A 226 19.96 -18.30 -18.99
C GLY A 226 19.33 -17.57 -20.17
N VAL A 227 19.29 -18.18 -21.37
CA VAL A 227 18.76 -17.52 -22.57
C VAL A 227 17.25 -17.28 -22.43
N ILE A 228 16.83 -16.04 -22.62
CA ILE A 228 15.43 -15.62 -22.54
C ILE A 228 14.86 -15.46 -23.96
N PRO A 229 13.68 -16.04 -24.26
CA PRO A 229 13.00 -15.82 -25.54
C PRO A 229 12.80 -14.34 -25.88
N GLU A 230 12.97 -13.97 -27.15
CA GLU A 230 12.91 -12.58 -27.60
C GLU A 230 11.56 -11.92 -27.30
N GLU A 231 10.45 -12.66 -27.39
CA GLU A 231 9.12 -12.09 -27.16
C GLU A 231 8.96 -11.60 -25.71
N LEU A 232 9.61 -12.25 -24.75
CA LEU A 232 9.65 -11.81 -23.35
C LEU A 232 10.53 -10.56 -23.16
N GLY A 233 11.63 -10.46 -23.91
CA GLY A 233 12.46 -9.26 -23.94
C GLY A 233 11.74 -8.06 -24.56
N THR A 234 10.97 -8.28 -25.62
CA THR A 234 10.12 -7.26 -26.24
C THR A 234 8.99 -6.83 -25.32
N LEU A 235 8.32 -7.78 -24.65
CA LEU A 235 7.32 -7.47 -23.63
C LEU A 235 7.91 -6.60 -22.51
N ALA A 236 9.07 -6.98 -21.96
CA ALA A 236 9.70 -6.23 -20.86
C ALA A 236 9.99 -4.77 -21.24
N ARG A 237 10.57 -4.54 -22.43
CA ARG A 237 10.84 -3.19 -22.96
C ARG A 237 9.57 -2.37 -23.17
N GLU A 238 8.51 -3.00 -23.67
CA GLU A 238 7.23 -2.32 -23.86
C GLU A 238 6.58 -1.93 -22.53
N VAL A 239 6.60 -2.84 -21.55
CA VAL A 239 6.13 -2.56 -20.18
C VAL A 239 6.95 -1.44 -19.55
N GLU A 240 8.27 -1.44 -19.69
CA GLU A 240 9.14 -0.37 -19.19
C GLU A 240 8.76 0.99 -19.78
N ARG A 241 8.57 1.05 -21.10
CA ARG A 241 8.12 2.26 -21.81
C ARG A 241 6.76 2.76 -21.32
N LEU A 242 5.77 1.87 -21.18
CA LEU A 242 4.44 2.22 -20.68
C LEU A 242 4.46 2.66 -19.22
N ARG A 243 5.30 2.01 -18.41
CA ARG A 243 5.38 2.28 -16.97
C ARG A 243 6.19 3.53 -16.65
N GLY A 244 7.17 3.88 -17.48
CA GLY A 244 8.18 4.89 -17.19
C GLY A 244 9.07 4.52 -16.00
N THR A 245 9.18 3.23 -15.68
CA THR A 245 9.99 2.70 -14.56
C THR A 245 10.70 1.40 -14.96
N PRO A 246 11.86 1.10 -14.36
CA PRO A 246 12.67 -0.04 -14.76
C PRO A 246 11.93 -1.37 -14.74
N VAL A 247 12.12 -2.18 -15.77
CA VAL A 247 11.63 -3.57 -15.85
C VAL A 247 12.80 -4.50 -16.13
N HIS A 248 13.19 -5.25 -15.11
CA HIS A 248 14.24 -6.26 -15.20
C HIS A 248 13.62 -7.61 -15.58
N LEU A 249 14.33 -8.36 -16.42
CA LEU A 249 13.95 -9.70 -16.84
C LEU A 249 15.03 -10.68 -16.38
N HIS A 250 14.64 -11.71 -15.63
CA HIS A 250 15.57 -12.69 -15.07
C HIS A 250 15.11 -14.12 -15.35
N ALA A 251 16.00 -14.89 -15.96
CA ALA A 251 15.87 -16.33 -16.10
C ALA A 251 16.46 -17.06 -14.88
N LEU A 252 15.69 -17.94 -14.25
CA LEU A 252 16.18 -18.79 -13.15
C LEU A 252 17.32 -19.73 -13.55
N THR A 253 17.43 -20.05 -14.85
CA THR A 253 18.51 -20.86 -15.43
C THR A 253 19.79 -20.06 -15.70
N ALA A 254 19.81 -18.75 -15.43
CA ALA A 254 20.98 -17.89 -15.53
C ALA A 254 21.73 -17.85 -14.20
N ASP A 255 23.01 -18.17 -14.22
CA ASP A 255 23.94 -17.88 -13.11
C ASP A 255 24.89 -16.73 -13.51
N PRO A 256 25.07 -15.70 -12.66
CA PRO A 256 24.30 -15.36 -11.46
C PRO A 256 23.02 -14.56 -11.79
N CYS A 257 22.07 -14.55 -10.84
CA CYS A 257 20.96 -13.60 -10.84
C CYS A 257 21.49 -12.15 -10.94
N PRO A 258 20.88 -11.27 -11.76
CA PRO A 258 21.34 -9.89 -11.89
C PRO A 258 21.49 -9.23 -10.53
N ALA A 259 22.60 -8.51 -10.33
CA ALA A 259 22.79 -7.69 -9.16
C ALA A 259 21.71 -6.58 -9.13
N PRO A 260 21.14 -6.26 -7.96
CA PRO A 260 20.24 -5.13 -7.83
C PRO A 260 20.92 -3.84 -8.31
N GLY A 261 20.24 -3.07 -9.16
CA GLY A 261 20.59 -1.67 -9.40
C GLY A 261 20.40 -0.82 -8.13
N ASP A 262 20.74 0.46 -8.19
CA ASP A 262 20.71 1.33 -7.02
C ASP A 262 19.28 1.50 -6.43
N GLY A 263 19.22 1.36 -5.09
CA GLY A 263 18.07 1.40 -4.18
C GLY A 263 16.69 1.80 -4.71
N GLY A 264 15.71 0.90 -4.58
CA GLY A 264 14.30 1.18 -4.84
C GLY A 264 13.36 0.04 -4.43
N ASP A 265 12.07 0.37 -4.27
CA ASP A 265 11.01 -0.63 -4.11
C ASP A 265 10.91 -1.48 -5.40
N LEU A 266 10.83 -2.79 -5.24
CA LEU A 266 10.73 -3.76 -6.32
C LEU A 266 9.47 -4.61 -6.20
N THR A 267 8.77 -4.83 -7.31
CA THR A 267 7.74 -5.87 -7.40
C THR A 267 8.26 -7.06 -8.21
N LEU A 268 8.42 -8.21 -7.56
CA LEU A 268 8.76 -9.49 -8.17
C LEU A 268 7.50 -10.10 -8.80
N VAL A 269 7.58 -10.37 -10.11
CA VAL A 269 6.48 -10.90 -10.93
C VAL A 269 6.88 -12.26 -11.55
N PRO A 270 6.39 -13.39 -11.01
CA PRO A 270 6.73 -14.70 -11.55
C PRO A 270 5.87 -15.04 -12.77
N LEU A 271 6.49 -15.09 -13.94
CA LEU A 271 5.84 -15.43 -15.21
C LEU A 271 5.81 -16.95 -15.45
N PHE A 272 5.32 -17.69 -14.46
CA PHE A 272 5.10 -19.15 -14.52
C PHE A 272 3.61 -19.45 -14.67
N LEU A 273 3.26 -20.43 -15.50
CA LEU A 273 1.88 -20.84 -15.74
C LEU A 273 1.40 -21.93 -14.78
N LEU A 274 2.33 -22.75 -14.27
CA LEU A 274 2.04 -23.86 -13.38
C LEU A 274 2.86 -23.75 -12.09
N PRO A 275 2.32 -24.21 -10.94
CA PRO A 275 3.06 -24.23 -9.68
C PRO A 275 4.04 -25.40 -9.66
N GLY A 276 5.34 -25.08 -9.62
CA GLY A 276 6.43 -26.07 -9.52
C GLY A 276 7.48 -25.70 -8.46
N THR A 277 8.58 -26.46 -8.43
CA THR A 277 9.72 -26.23 -7.51
C THR A 277 10.22 -24.78 -7.57
N HIS A 278 10.35 -24.23 -8.77
CA HIS A 278 10.73 -22.83 -9.00
C HIS A 278 9.85 -21.84 -8.25
N VAL A 279 8.52 -21.98 -8.39
CA VAL A 279 7.55 -21.09 -7.75
C VAL A 279 7.62 -21.20 -6.21
N ARG A 280 7.91 -22.40 -5.69
CA ARG A 280 7.92 -22.66 -4.25
C ARG A 280 9.22 -22.27 -3.57
N HIS A 281 10.36 -22.45 -4.22
CA HIS A 281 11.68 -22.40 -3.57
C HIS A 281 12.52 -21.26 -4.14
N ASP A 282 12.74 -21.24 -5.46
CA ASP A 282 13.67 -20.29 -6.08
C ASP A 282 13.20 -18.83 -5.97
N LEU A 283 11.89 -18.59 -6.11
CA LEU A 283 11.33 -17.24 -5.94
C LEU A 283 11.56 -16.67 -4.54
N ALA A 284 11.60 -17.51 -3.50
CA ALA A 284 11.89 -17.07 -2.14
C ALA A 284 13.36 -16.66 -2.00
N ALA A 285 14.28 -17.43 -2.61
CA ALA A 285 15.70 -17.12 -2.64
C ALA A 285 16.02 -15.86 -3.46
N VAL A 286 15.33 -15.63 -4.58
CA VAL A 286 15.43 -14.38 -5.34
C VAL A 286 14.94 -13.21 -4.48
N ALA A 287 13.75 -13.30 -3.89
CA ALA A 287 13.21 -12.23 -3.06
C ALA A 287 14.11 -11.89 -1.86
N ALA A 288 14.68 -12.89 -1.19
CA ALA A 288 15.59 -12.69 -0.06
C ALA A 288 16.83 -11.88 -0.44
N ARG A 289 17.43 -12.14 -1.61
CA ARG A 289 18.60 -11.38 -2.12
C ARG A 289 18.27 -9.91 -2.35
N TRP A 290 17.09 -9.60 -2.87
CA TRP A 290 16.67 -8.22 -3.14
C TRP A 290 16.28 -7.43 -1.89
N ARG A 291 15.79 -8.09 -0.83
CA ARG A 291 15.40 -7.43 0.42
C ARG A 291 16.55 -6.68 1.12
N GLY A 292 17.80 -7.07 0.87
CA GLY A 292 18.96 -6.36 1.41
C GLY A 292 19.18 -4.94 0.86
N ARG A 293 18.41 -4.52 -0.17
CA ARG A 293 18.60 -3.23 -0.86
C ARG A 293 17.35 -2.35 -0.95
N GLY A 294 16.18 -2.88 -0.58
CA GLY A 294 14.90 -2.18 -0.67
C GLY A 294 13.72 -3.09 -0.35
N ALA A 295 12.52 -2.53 -0.31
CA ALA A 295 11.33 -3.33 -0.06
C ALA A 295 10.95 -4.14 -1.30
N VAL A 296 10.70 -5.44 -1.09
CA VAL A 296 10.34 -6.37 -2.17
C VAL A 296 8.90 -6.83 -2.00
N GLY A 297 8.03 -6.35 -2.89
CA GLY A 297 6.71 -6.91 -3.13
C GLY A 297 6.80 -8.17 -3.99
N ARG A 298 5.89 -9.13 -3.77
CA ARG A 298 5.74 -10.30 -4.64
C ARG A 298 4.28 -10.48 -5.00
N VAL A 299 4.00 -10.65 -6.30
CA VAL A 299 2.69 -11.09 -6.78
C VAL A 299 2.67 -12.61 -6.98
N PRO A 300 1.48 -13.26 -6.99
CA PRO A 300 1.37 -14.67 -7.33
C PRO A 300 1.95 -14.98 -8.73
N PHE A 301 2.28 -16.24 -8.99
CA PHE A 301 2.68 -16.67 -10.33
C PHE A 301 1.53 -16.43 -11.33
N LEU A 302 1.87 -16.14 -12.59
CA LEU A 302 0.93 -15.73 -13.64
C LEU A 302 -0.29 -16.66 -13.76
N GLY A 303 -0.07 -17.97 -13.72
CA GLY A 303 -1.17 -18.94 -13.80
C GLY A 303 -2.24 -18.80 -12.71
N ALA A 304 -1.88 -18.27 -11.53
CA ALA A 304 -2.81 -18.05 -10.42
C ALA A 304 -3.60 -16.73 -10.52
N TRP A 305 -3.38 -15.93 -11.56
CA TRP A 305 -4.09 -14.66 -11.71
C TRP A 305 -5.52 -14.92 -12.20
N PRO A 306 -6.56 -14.43 -11.52
CA PRO A 306 -7.94 -14.67 -11.93
C PRO A 306 -8.24 -14.22 -13.36
N CYS A 307 -7.77 -13.03 -13.74
CA CYS A 307 -7.94 -12.51 -15.11
C CYS A 307 -7.21 -13.34 -16.18
N TRP A 308 -6.11 -14.01 -15.82
CA TRP A 308 -5.41 -14.92 -16.73
C TRP A 308 -6.18 -16.21 -16.96
N GLN A 309 -6.78 -16.75 -15.89
CA GLN A 309 -7.65 -17.94 -16.00
C GLN A 309 -8.94 -17.63 -16.77
N GLU A 310 -9.48 -16.41 -16.64
CA GLU A 310 -10.59 -15.95 -17.47
C GLU A 310 -10.23 -15.95 -18.95
N ALA A 311 -9.11 -15.32 -19.30
CA ALA A 311 -8.63 -15.29 -20.69
C ALA A 311 -8.36 -16.69 -21.26
N LEU A 312 -7.85 -17.63 -20.45
CA LEU A 312 -7.73 -19.03 -20.85
C LEU A 312 -9.09 -19.64 -21.19
N ARG A 313 -10.12 -19.41 -20.36
CA ARG A 313 -11.47 -19.94 -20.60
C ARG A 313 -12.07 -19.38 -21.88
N GLU A 314 -11.96 -18.08 -22.10
CA GLU A 314 -12.47 -17.41 -23.29
C GLU A 314 -11.79 -17.93 -24.56
N GLU A 315 -10.46 -18.06 -24.55
CA GLU A 315 -9.71 -18.63 -25.68
C GLU A 315 -10.11 -20.08 -25.97
N LEU A 316 -10.28 -20.90 -24.93
CA LEU A 316 -10.69 -22.29 -25.08
C LEU A 316 -12.13 -22.40 -25.62
N ALA A 317 -13.03 -21.50 -25.21
CA ALA A 317 -14.40 -21.44 -25.73
C ALA A 317 -14.42 -21.05 -27.22
N GLU A 318 -13.60 -20.10 -27.65
CA GLU A 318 -13.46 -19.69 -29.06
C GLU A 318 -12.90 -20.84 -29.92
N LEU A 319 -11.91 -21.56 -29.39
CA LEU A 319 -11.37 -22.77 -30.03
C LEU A 319 -12.43 -23.87 -30.15
N ALA A 320 -13.23 -24.10 -29.11
CA ALA A 320 -14.31 -25.08 -29.12
C ALA A 320 -15.41 -24.72 -30.14
N GLY A 321 -15.78 -23.43 -30.23
CA GLY A 321 -16.79 -22.95 -31.19
C GLY A 321 -16.36 -23.07 -32.66
N SER A 322 -15.05 -23.16 -32.92
CA SER A 322 -14.48 -23.34 -34.25
C SER A 322 -14.25 -24.82 -34.63
N ALA A 323 -14.50 -25.75 -33.70
CA ALA A 323 -14.25 -27.17 -33.88
C ALA A 323 -15.47 -27.94 -34.40
N ALA A 324 -15.24 -29.15 -34.90
CA ALA A 324 -16.32 -30.06 -35.28
C ALA A 324 -17.25 -30.33 -34.08
N VAL A 325 -18.56 -30.43 -34.33
CA VAL A 325 -19.60 -30.64 -33.32
C VAL A 325 -19.22 -31.84 -32.42
N GLY A 326 -19.05 -31.58 -31.12
CA GLY A 326 -18.70 -32.59 -30.13
C GLY A 326 -17.22 -32.65 -29.73
N SER A 327 -16.33 -31.87 -30.36
CA SER A 327 -14.90 -31.87 -30.05
C SER A 327 -14.57 -30.87 -28.93
N SER A 328 -14.05 -31.36 -27.80
CA SER A 328 -13.61 -30.50 -26.69
C SER A 328 -12.14 -30.11 -26.82
N PRO A 329 -11.76 -28.86 -26.51
CA PRO A 329 -10.37 -28.42 -26.59
C PRO A 329 -9.49 -29.08 -25.53
N TRP A 330 -8.22 -29.29 -25.88
CA TRP A 330 -7.19 -29.80 -24.96
C TRP A 330 -6.21 -28.71 -24.56
N LEU A 331 -5.87 -28.67 -23.27
CA LEU A 331 -4.82 -27.82 -22.74
C LEU A 331 -3.53 -28.62 -22.57
N ILE A 332 -2.54 -28.34 -23.41
CA ILE A 332 -1.28 -29.11 -23.44
C ILE A 332 -0.22 -28.44 -22.59
N HIS A 333 0.38 -29.16 -21.64
CA HIS A 333 1.37 -28.61 -20.72
C HIS A 333 2.67 -29.41 -20.70
N HIS A 334 3.76 -28.79 -20.22
CA HIS A 334 5.01 -29.51 -19.97
C HIS A 334 4.84 -30.54 -18.84
N PRO A 335 5.66 -31.61 -18.79
CA PRO A 335 5.63 -32.58 -17.70
C PRO A 335 5.77 -31.92 -16.34
N MET A 336 4.95 -32.37 -15.40
CA MET A 336 4.88 -31.83 -14.05
C MET A 336 5.21 -32.91 -13.04
N ASP A 337 6.20 -32.66 -12.21
CA ASP A 337 6.54 -33.53 -11.10
C ASP A 337 5.73 -33.19 -9.83
N GLY A 338 5.24 -34.22 -9.16
CA GLY A 338 4.70 -34.14 -7.81
C GLY A 338 3.24 -33.72 -7.66
N LYS A 339 2.71 -33.94 -6.45
CA LYS A 339 1.27 -33.84 -6.13
C LYS A 339 0.66 -32.45 -6.31
N LEU A 340 1.45 -31.39 -6.16
CA LEU A 340 0.95 -30.01 -6.26
C LEU A 340 0.56 -29.65 -7.69
N GLY A 341 1.42 -29.96 -8.66
CA GLY A 341 1.15 -29.74 -10.08
C GLY A 341 -0.13 -30.47 -10.50
N SER A 342 -0.24 -31.76 -10.18
CA SER A 342 -1.42 -32.57 -10.49
C SER A 342 -2.70 -32.07 -9.80
N ARG A 343 -2.61 -31.49 -8.60
CA ARG A 343 -3.76 -30.88 -7.93
C ARG A 343 -4.19 -29.58 -8.63
N TYR A 344 -3.22 -28.78 -9.07
CA TYR A 344 -3.49 -27.54 -9.78
C TYR A 344 -4.08 -27.78 -11.18
N LEU A 345 -3.58 -28.79 -11.90
CA LEU A 345 -4.14 -29.19 -13.19
C LEU A 345 -5.60 -29.64 -13.05
N ARG A 346 -5.91 -30.50 -12.08
CA ARG A 346 -7.32 -30.87 -11.78
C ARG A 346 -8.21 -29.69 -11.43
N TYR A 347 -7.65 -28.66 -10.80
CA TYR A 347 -8.38 -27.42 -10.56
C TYR A 347 -8.63 -26.67 -11.86
N LEU A 348 -7.62 -26.53 -12.73
CA LEU A 348 -7.77 -25.88 -14.04
C LEU A 348 -8.79 -26.62 -14.93
N GLU A 349 -8.76 -27.96 -14.95
CA GLU A 349 -9.73 -28.75 -15.73
C GLU A 349 -11.17 -28.42 -15.32
N ARG A 350 -11.42 -28.32 -14.01
CA ARG A 350 -12.74 -27.97 -13.47
C ARG A 350 -13.11 -26.51 -13.71
N SER A 351 -12.16 -25.58 -13.57
CA SER A 351 -12.44 -24.14 -13.66
C SER A 351 -12.54 -23.62 -15.09
N LEU A 352 -11.92 -24.32 -16.03
CA LEU A 352 -11.92 -23.99 -17.46
C LEU A 352 -12.87 -24.90 -18.27
N GLY A 353 -13.29 -26.04 -17.71
CA GLY A 353 -14.16 -26.99 -18.41
C GLY A 353 -13.45 -27.76 -19.52
N VAL A 354 -12.13 -27.97 -19.40
CA VAL A 354 -11.30 -28.61 -20.43
C VAL A 354 -10.44 -29.73 -19.85
N ARG A 355 -9.86 -30.57 -20.70
CA ARG A 355 -8.93 -31.62 -20.29
C ARG A 355 -7.49 -31.13 -20.41
N CYS A 356 -6.68 -31.39 -19.39
CA CYS A 356 -5.26 -31.10 -19.41
C CYS A 356 -4.48 -32.35 -19.85
N ARG A 357 -3.43 -32.17 -20.65
CA ARG A 357 -2.57 -33.28 -21.08
C ARG A 357 -1.11 -32.86 -21.14
N SER A 358 -0.22 -33.76 -20.72
CA SER A 358 1.22 -33.52 -20.84
C SER A 358 1.69 -33.70 -22.28
N ALA A 359 2.60 -32.84 -22.73
CA ALA A 359 3.22 -32.88 -24.05
C ALA A 359 4.25 -34.01 -24.23
N VAL A 360 4.69 -34.64 -23.14
CA VAL A 360 5.61 -35.79 -23.18
C VAL A 360 4.84 -37.01 -22.69
N ALA A 361 4.61 -37.96 -23.59
CA ALA A 361 4.45 -39.35 -23.17
C ALA A 361 5.83 -39.81 -22.69
N ASP A 362 5.92 -40.35 -21.48
CA ASP A 362 7.09 -41.08 -21.01
C ASP A 362 7.59 -42.03 -22.11
N GLY A 363 8.66 -41.66 -22.82
CA GLY A 363 9.27 -42.48 -23.87
C GLY A 363 8.37 -42.82 -25.08
N GLN A 364 8.71 -42.27 -26.24
CA GLN A 364 8.49 -42.90 -27.56
C GLN A 364 7.08 -43.07 -28.16
N GLU A 365 6.05 -42.32 -27.75
CA GLU A 365 4.85 -42.21 -28.59
C GLU A 365 4.55 -40.75 -29.00
N PRO A 366 4.13 -40.49 -30.26
CA PRO A 366 3.51 -39.22 -30.63
C PRO A 366 2.37 -38.91 -29.65
N LEU A 367 2.01 -37.63 -29.47
CA LEU A 367 0.69 -37.28 -28.95
C LEU A 367 -0.32 -38.19 -29.68
N PRO A 368 -0.99 -39.14 -29.01
CA PRO A 368 -1.80 -40.13 -29.72
C PRO A 368 -2.83 -39.35 -30.50
N ALA A 369 -3.08 -39.80 -31.74
CA ALA A 369 -3.97 -39.18 -32.71
C ALA A 369 -5.12 -38.51 -31.96
N MET A 370 -4.97 -37.20 -31.75
CA MET A 370 -6.00 -36.44 -31.07
C MET A 370 -7.22 -36.63 -31.94
N GLU A 371 -8.37 -36.96 -31.34
CA GLU A 371 -9.65 -37.15 -32.07
C GLU A 371 -9.66 -36.19 -33.25
N ASP A 372 -9.67 -36.72 -34.48
CA ASP A 372 -9.29 -35.95 -35.68
C ASP A 372 -9.96 -34.58 -35.68
N GLY A 373 -9.17 -33.52 -35.45
CA GLY A 373 -9.65 -32.13 -35.45
C GLY A 373 -9.98 -31.51 -34.08
N ALA A 374 -9.73 -32.17 -32.95
CA ALA A 374 -9.90 -31.55 -31.62
C ALA A 374 -8.92 -30.38 -31.44
N PRO A 375 -9.42 -29.17 -31.11
CA PRO A 375 -8.56 -27.98 -31.02
C PRO A 375 -7.64 -28.04 -29.81
N VAL A 376 -6.48 -27.40 -29.93
CA VAL A 376 -5.42 -27.46 -28.92
C VAL A 376 -4.95 -26.08 -28.52
N LEU A 377 -4.73 -25.91 -27.22
CA LEU A 377 -4.08 -24.75 -26.64
C LEU A 377 -2.81 -25.17 -25.89
N PRO A 378 -1.61 -24.75 -26.32
CA PRO A 378 -0.40 -25.02 -25.58
C PRO A 378 -0.31 -24.05 -24.40
N LEU A 379 -0.25 -24.59 -23.18
CA LEU A 379 -0.01 -23.85 -21.94
C LEU A 379 1.49 -23.51 -21.82
N VAL A 380 1.95 -22.68 -22.75
CA VAL A 380 3.33 -22.21 -22.88
C VAL A 380 3.31 -20.71 -23.07
N LEU A 381 4.05 -19.97 -22.24
CA LEU A 381 4.02 -18.51 -22.27
C LEU A 381 4.71 -17.95 -23.53
N ALA A 382 5.93 -18.41 -23.80
CA ALA A 382 6.77 -17.95 -24.91
C ALA A 382 7.47 -19.14 -25.58
N ALA A 383 8.01 -18.95 -26.78
CA ALA A 383 8.65 -20.02 -27.54
C ALA A 383 9.73 -20.75 -26.72
N ASN A 384 9.60 -22.07 -26.60
CA ASN A 384 10.52 -22.94 -25.89
C ASN A 384 10.74 -24.26 -26.67
N ARG A 385 11.60 -25.15 -26.15
CA ARG A 385 11.86 -26.44 -26.80
C ARG A 385 10.59 -27.24 -27.09
N LEU A 386 9.57 -27.13 -26.22
CA LEU A 386 8.30 -27.78 -26.41
C LEU A 386 7.64 -27.23 -27.68
N THR A 387 7.41 -25.92 -27.80
CA THR A 387 6.83 -25.32 -29.02
C THR A 387 7.71 -25.46 -30.27
N ASP A 388 9.03 -25.53 -30.12
CA ASP A 388 9.98 -25.74 -31.23
C ASP A 388 9.92 -27.19 -31.76
N SER A 389 9.53 -28.15 -30.92
CA SER A 389 9.42 -29.58 -31.24
C SER A 389 7.99 -30.06 -31.50
N LEU A 390 6.99 -29.22 -31.19
CA LEU A 390 5.60 -29.55 -31.38
C LEU A 390 5.20 -29.31 -32.85
N PRO A 391 4.33 -30.18 -33.41
CA PRO A 391 3.74 -29.94 -34.73
C PRO A 391 3.06 -28.56 -34.85
N GLN A 392 3.10 -27.95 -36.05
CA GLN A 392 2.49 -26.64 -36.34
C GLN A 392 0.99 -26.56 -35.95
N TRP A 393 0.29 -27.68 -35.92
CA TRP A 393 -1.13 -27.75 -35.55
C TRP A 393 -1.41 -27.55 -34.05
N LEU A 394 -0.41 -27.62 -33.16
CA LEU A 394 -0.59 -27.32 -31.73
C LEU A 394 -0.78 -25.83 -31.44
N GLY A 395 -0.67 -24.97 -32.44
CA GLY A 395 -0.95 -23.55 -32.31
C GLY A 395 0.18 -22.77 -31.61
N GLN A 396 -0.01 -21.45 -31.54
CA GLN A 396 1.01 -20.52 -31.08
C GLN A 396 1.10 -20.47 -29.54
N PRO A 397 2.30 -20.19 -28.99
CA PRO A 397 2.48 -19.83 -27.58
C PRO A 397 1.56 -18.69 -27.16
N LEU A 398 1.22 -18.63 -25.87
CA LEU A 398 0.23 -17.67 -25.36
C LEU A 398 0.59 -16.21 -25.65
N LEU A 399 1.87 -15.80 -25.54
CA LEU A 399 2.26 -14.41 -25.83
C LEU A 399 2.14 -13.99 -27.30
N GLN A 400 2.07 -14.93 -28.24
CA GLN A 400 1.86 -14.62 -29.65
C GLN A 400 0.37 -14.40 -29.96
N ARG A 401 -0.51 -14.82 -29.06
CA ARG A 401 -1.96 -14.60 -29.16
C ARG A 401 -2.31 -13.23 -28.60
N PHE A 402 -3.07 -12.45 -29.37
CA PHE A 402 -3.35 -11.04 -29.05
C PHE A 402 -3.97 -10.84 -27.66
N ARG A 403 -4.97 -11.67 -27.28
CA ARG A 403 -5.67 -11.60 -25.99
C ARG A 403 -4.69 -11.63 -24.80
N PHE A 404 -3.83 -12.64 -24.77
CA PHE A 404 -2.90 -12.84 -23.65
C PHE A 404 -1.79 -11.78 -23.62
N ARG A 405 -1.29 -11.36 -24.79
CA ARG A 405 -0.31 -10.27 -24.87
C ARG A 405 -0.87 -8.97 -24.31
N GLN A 406 -2.06 -8.56 -24.75
CA GLN A 406 -2.73 -7.34 -24.28
C GLN A 406 -3.08 -7.42 -22.79
N LEU A 407 -3.59 -8.56 -22.35
CA LEU A 407 -3.88 -8.79 -20.94
C LEU A 407 -2.62 -8.62 -20.10
N LEU A 408 -1.52 -9.29 -20.46
CA LEU A 408 -0.29 -9.23 -19.68
C LEU A 408 0.30 -7.82 -19.65
N LEU A 409 0.33 -7.11 -20.78
CA LEU A 409 0.73 -5.70 -20.84
C LEU A 409 -0.08 -4.84 -19.89
N THR A 410 -1.41 -4.91 -19.99
CA THR A 410 -2.34 -4.14 -19.15
C THR A 410 -2.11 -4.41 -17.66
N GLN A 411 -1.98 -5.68 -17.28
CA GLN A 411 -1.80 -6.06 -15.89
C GLN A 411 -0.43 -5.63 -15.36
N LEU A 412 0.64 -5.81 -16.13
CA LEU A 412 1.99 -5.38 -15.74
C LEU A 412 2.11 -3.85 -15.64
N GLU A 413 1.45 -3.11 -16.53
CA GLU A 413 1.38 -1.65 -16.46
C GLU A 413 0.67 -1.17 -15.17
N ALA A 414 -0.41 -1.86 -14.78
CA ALA A 414 -1.21 -1.51 -13.61
C ALA A 414 -0.54 -1.80 -12.27
N LEU A 415 0.54 -2.61 -12.24
CA LEU A 415 1.24 -2.95 -11.00
C LEU A 415 1.78 -1.70 -10.28
N PRO A 416 1.88 -1.76 -8.94
CA PRO A 416 2.36 -0.64 -8.14
C PRO A 416 3.75 -0.19 -8.53
#